data_AF-A0A819R7U5-F1
#
_entry.id   AF-A0A819R7U5-F1
#
_cell.length_a   1.000
_cell.length_b   1.000
_cell.length_c   1.000
_cell.angle_alpha   90.00
_cell.angle_beta   90.00
_cell.angle_gamma   90.00
#
_symmetry.space_group_name_H-M   'P 1'
#
loop_
_entity.id
_entity.type
_entity.pdbx_description
1 polymer ?
#
loop_
_entity_poly.entity_id
_entity_poly.type
_entity_poly.pdbx_seq_one_letter_code
_entity_poly.pdbx_strand_id
1 'polypeptide(L)'
;MQSQPKIVVWCGFISTKLIGPYILHDTMNGERYLEMLQNFVWPVISQWNNIDELIFAHDAVPPHYAGTARSWINNNFPVKWIGRRGPTSSPPRSLHLTARDFFVWGWAKDEVYKTNPKKL
;
A
#
# COMPACT_ATOMS: atom_id res chain seq x y z
N MET A 1 22.26 16.90 -14.01
CA MET A 1 22.15 16.21 -12.71
C MET A 1 21.59 14.81 -12.96
N GLN A 2 22.36 13.76 -12.71
CA GLN A 2 21.85 12.39 -12.76
C GLN A 2 21.13 12.12 -11.44
N SER A 3 19.84 11.80 -11.48
CA SER A 3 19.11 11.42 -10.27
C SER A 3 19.72 10.15 -9.70
N GLN A 4 19.96 10.10 -8.39
CA GLN A 4 20.34 8.84 -7.76
C GLN A 4 19.26 7.77 -8.03
N PRO A 5 19.64 6.50 -8.24
CA PRO A 5 18.68 5.42 -8.43
C PRO A 5 17.77 5.33 -7.20
N LYS A 6 16.47 5.18 -7.43
CA LYS A 6 15.45 5.08 -6.39
C LYS A 6 14.67 3.80 -6.58
N ILE A 7 14.38 3.11 -5.48
CA ILE A 7 13.34 2.08 -5.44
C ILE A 7 12.09 2.65 -4.82
N VAL A 8 10.94 2.29 -5.38
CA VAL A 8 9.65 2.52 -4.75
C VAL A 8 9.19 1.17 -4.22
N VAL A 9 8.79 1.16 -2.95
CA VAL A 9 8.35 -0.05 -2.26
C VAL A 9 6.94 0.19 -1.77
N TRP A 10 6.08 -0.80 -1.95
CA TRP A 10 4.77 -0.86 -1.33
C TRP A 10 4.76 -1.90 -0.21
N CYS A 11 4.03 -1.61 0.86
CA CYS A 11 3.82 -2.53 1.96
C CYS A 11 2.44 -2.28 2.57
N GLY A 12 1.76 -3.36 2.96
CA GLY A 12 0.55 -3.37 3.76
C GLY A 12 0.82 -4.04 5.10
N PHE A 13 0.03 -3.72 6.12
CA PHE A 13 0.11 -4.41 7.40
C PHE A 13 -1.21 -4.32 8.15
N ILE A 14 -1.34 -5.20 9.13
CA ILE A 14 -2.29 -5.12 10.23
C ILE A 14 -1.49 -5.21 11.54
N SER A 15 -2.15 -5.11 12.69
CA SER A 15 -1.47 -5.14 14.00
C SER A 15 -0.61 -6.39 14.25
N THR A 16 -0.87 -7.50 13.55
CA THR A 16 -0.22 -8.80 13.76
C THR A 16 0.57 -9.33 12.56
N LYS A 17 0.44 -8.72 11.37
CA LYS A 17 1.00 -9.26 10.13
C LYS A 17 1.46 -8.16 9.18
N LEU A 18 2.53 -8.44 8.44
CA LEU A 18 3.08 -7.60 7.37
C LEU A 18 2.79 -8.26 6.01
N ILE A 19 2.48 -7.46 4.99
CA ILE A 19 2.33 -7.85 3.58
C ILE A 19 3.34 -7.03 2.78
N GLY A 20 4.29 -7.69 2.15
CA GLY A 20 5.40 -7.01 1.47
C GLY A 20 6.77 -7.48 1.92
N PRO A 21 7.83 -6.78 1.49
CA PRO A 21 7.79 -5.63 0.57
C PRO A 21 7.40 -6.03 -0.86
N TYR A 22 6.65 -5.17 -1.55
CA TYR A 22 6.46 -5.23 -3.01
C TYR A 22 7.32 -4.16 -3.66
N ILE A 23 8.29 -4.55 -4.49
CA ILE A 23 9.19 -3.63 -5.17
C ILE A 23 8.56 -3.21 -6.50
N LEU A 24 8.41 -1.91 -6.70
CA LEU A 24 7.93 -1.35 -7.95
C LEU A 24 9.12 -1.12 -8.88
N HIS A 25 9.10 -1.77 -10.04
CA HIS A 25 10.14 -1.61 -11.05
C HIS A 25 9.91 -0.41 -11.99
N ASP A 26 8.67 0.08 -12.12
CA ASP A 26 8.37 1.34 -12.80
C ASP A 26 7.38 2.21 -12.02
N THR A 27 7.07 3.38 -12.59
CA THR A 27 6.10 4.33 -12.06
C THR A 27 4.73 3.68 -11.81
N MET A 28 4.24 3.83 -10.57
CA MET A 28 2.90 3.37 -10.19
C MET A 28 1.82 4.12 -10.98
N ASN A 29 0.87 3.38 -11.55
CA ASN A 29 -0.34 3.90 -12.17
C ASN A 29 -1.56 3.08 -11.69
N GLY A 30 -2.76 3.45 -12.14
CA GLY A 30 -3.99 2.79 -11.70
C GLY A 30 -4.08 1.30 -12.03
N GLU A 31 -3.60 0.90 -13.21
CA GLU A 31 -3.62 -0.49 -13.68
C GLU A 31 -2.63 -1.34 -12.90
N ARG A 32 -1.39 -0.88 -12.75
CA ARG A 32 -0.35 -1.54 -11.97
C ARG A 32 -0.72 -1.64 -10.49
N TYR A 33 -1.40 -0.62 -9.97
CA TYR A 33 -1.92 -0.67 -8.61
C TYR A 33 -2.97 -1.77 -8.46
N LEU A 34 -3.93 -1.87 -9.39
CA LEU A 34 -4.91 -2.95 -9.40
C LEU A 34 -4.24 -4.33 -9.56
N GLU A 35 -3.27 -4.46 -10.45
CA GLU A 35 -2.51 -5.68 -10.66
C GLU A 35 -1.80 -6.12 -9.38
N MET A 36 -1.12 -5.21 -8.70
CA MET A 36 -0.50 -5.48 -7.40
C MET A 36 -1.55 -5.94 -6.37
N LEU A 37 -2.72 -5.29 -6.31
CA LEU A 37 -3.79 -5.73 -5.40
C LEU A 37 -4.24 -7.17 -5.70
N GLN A 38 -4.43 -7.50 -6.97
CA GLN A 38 -4.93 -8.80 -7.41
C GLN A 38 -3.90 -9.92 -7.28
N ASN A 39 -2.66 -9.66 -7.66
CA ASN A 39 -1.64 -10.68 -7.84
C ASN A 39 -0.68 -10.79 -6.65
N PHE A 40 -0.59 -9.75 -5.83
CA PHE A 40 0.31 -9.73 -4.67
C PHE A 40 -0.45 -9.67 -3.34
N VAL A 41 -1.42 -8.76 -3.20
CA VAL A 41 -2.11 -8.54 -1.91
C VAL A 41 -3.19 -9.58 -1.65
N TRP A 42 -4.12 -9.75 -2.59
CA TRP A 42 -5.28 -10.63 -2.44
C TRP A 42 -4.94 -12.09 -2.14
N PRO A 43 -3.96 -12.72 -2.80
CA PRO A 43 -3.63 -14.12 -2.53
C PRO A 43 -3.13 -14.36 -1.10
N VAL A 44 -2.53 -13.35 -0.47
CA VAL A 44 -2.06 -13.43 0.92
C VAL A 44 -3.21 -13.27 1.88
N ILE A 45 -4.04 -12.23 1.72
CA ILE A 45 -5.07 -11.89 2.70
C ILE A 45 -6.31 -12.77 2.61
N SER A 46 -6.65 -13.29 1.42
CA SER A 46 -7.79 -14.19 1.23
C SER A 46 -7.62 -15.52 1.96
N GLN A 47 -6.39 -15.87 2.36
CA GLN A 47 -6.07 -17.05 3.17
C GLN A 47 -6.16 -16.79 4.67
N TRP A 48 -6.44 -15.57 5.11
CA TRP A 48 -6.50 -15.25 6.54
C TRP A 48 -7.88 -15.58 7.10
N ASN A 49 -7.90 -16.26 8.25
CA ASN A 49 -9.15 -16.62 8.94
C ASN A 49 -10.01 -15.42 9.35
N ASN A 50 -9.42 -14.22 9.44
CA ASN A 50 -10.09 -12.98 9.83
C ASN A 50 -10.30 -12.00 8.66
N ILE A 51 -10.29 -12.48 7.40
CA ILE A 51 -10.49 -11.64 6.21
C ILE A 51 -11.76 -10.79 6.28
N ASP A 52 -12.84 -11.33 6.86
CA ASP A 52 -14.13 -10.65 6.98
C ASP A 52 -14.13 -9.48 7.97
N GLU A 53 -13.15 -9.42 8.86
CA GLU A 53 -12.98 -8.35 9.84
C GLU A 53 -12.07 -7.23 9.33
N LEU A 54 -11.37 -7.45 8.20
CA LEU A 54 -10.41 -6.49 7.68
C LEU A 54 -11.11 -5.28 7.06
N ILE A 55 -10.58 -4.10 7.39
CA ILE A 55 -10.90 -2.84 6.72
C ILE A 55 -9.69 -2.46 5.86
N PHE A 56 -9.90 -2.34 4.55
CA PHE A 56 -8.85 -1.94 3.64
C PHE A 56 -8.64 -0.42 3.70
N ALA A 57 -7.43 0.04 4.03
CA ALA A 57 -7.14 1.47 4.12
C ALA A 57 -5.97 1.87 3.20
N HIS A 58 -6.21 2.87 2.35
CA HIS A 58 -5.18 3.45 1.49
C HIS A 58 -5.27 4.98 1.42
N ASP A 59 -4.18 5.60 0.98
CA ASP A 59 -4.07 7.04 0.80
C ASP A 59 -4.63 7.51 -0.56
N ALA A 60 -4.89 8.81 -0.66
CA ALA A 60 -5.60 9.42 -1.77
C ALA A 60 -4.72 9.75 -2.99
N VAL A 61 -3.58 9.07 -3.17
CA VAL A 61 -2.65 9.35 -4.27
C VAL A 61 -3.25 8.98 -5.64
N PRO A 62 -2.86 9.66 -6.74
CA PRO A 62 -3.53 9.50 -8.03
C PRO A 62 -3.66 8.04 -8.55
N PRO A 63 -2.65 7.16 -8.40
CA PRO A 63 -2.79 5.76 -8.81
C PRO A 63 -3.89 5.02 -8.03
N HIS A 64 -4.03 5.34 -6.74
CA HIS A 64 -5.02 4.71 -5.85
C HIS A 64 -6.45 5.20 -6.11
N TYR A 65 -6.60 6.32 -6.82
CA TYR A 65 -7.88 6.91 -7.17
C TYR A 65 -8.52 6.28 -8.44
N ALA A 66 -7.78 5.46 -9.18
CA ALA A 66 -8.26 4.81 -10.39
C ALA A 66 -9.61 4.11 -10.17
N GLY A 67 -10.56 4.34 -11.09
CA GLY A 67 -11.91 3.77 -10.99
C GLY A 67 -11.90 2.24 -10.93
N THR A 68 -11.03 1.61 -11.71
CA THR A 68 -10.85 0.16 -11.75
C THR A 68 -10.39 -0.42 -10.41
N ALA A 69 -9.38 0.19 -9.79
CA ALA A 69 -8.92 -0.18 -8.45
C ALA A 69 -10.03 -0.01 -7.40
N ARG A 70 -10.76 1.11 -7.42
CA ARG A 70 -11.87 1.35 -6.47
C ARG A 70 -13.01 0.36 -6.65
N SER A 71 -13.41 0.06 -7.88
CA SER A 71 -14.43 -0.95 -8.15
C SER A 71 -14.01 -2.33 -7.64
N TRP A 72 -12.74 -2.71 -7.87
CA TRP A 72 -12.21 -3.97 -7.36
C TRP A 72 -12.19 -4.00 -5.83
N ILE A 73 -11.72 -2.95 -5.17
CA ILE A 73 -11.73 -2.85 -3.70
C ILE A 73 -13.16 -2.93 -3.17
N ASN A 74 -14.12 -2.25 -3.81
CA ASN A 74 -15.52 -2.28 -3.38
C ASN A 74 -16.14 -3.67 -3.48
N ASN A 75 -15.75 -4.47 -4.47
CA ASN A 75 -16.25 -5.84 -4.63
C ASN A 75 -15.64 -6.80 -3.59
N ASN A 76 -14.38 -6.60 -3.22
CA ASN A 76 -13.65 -7.49 -2.30
C ASN A 76 -13.75 -7.07 -0.82
N PHE A 77 -14.04 -5.79 -0.57
CA PHE A 77 -14.24 -5.19 0.75
C PHE A 77 -15.52 -4.35 0.77
N PRO A 78 -16.70 -4.94 0.53
CA PRO A 78 -17.95 -4.19 0.48
C PRO A 78 -18.14 -3.43 1.79
N VAL A 79 -18.36 -2.12 1.71
CA VAL A 79 -18.48 -1.17 2.83
C VAL A 79 -17.30 -1.12 3.83
N LYS A 80 -16.26 -1.95 3.66
CA LYS A 80 -15.13 -2.13 4.58
C LYS A 80 -13.82 -1.56 4.02
N TRP A 81 -13.86 -0.34 3.49
CA TRP A 81 -12.63 0.32 3.08
C TRP A 81 -12.66 1.83 3.24
N ILE A 82 -11.48 2.39 3.50
CA ILE A 82 -11.22 3.80 3.75
C ILE A 82 -10.33 4.33 2.63
N GLY A 83 -10.82 5.35 1.93
CA GLY A 83 -10.12 5.91 0.78
C GLY A 83 -10.88 7.08 0.16
N ARG A 84 -10.23 7.78 -0.78
CA ARG A 84 -10.89 8.86 -1.50
C ARG A 84 -12.03 8.31 -2.37
N ARG A 85 -13.26 8.80 -2.16
CA ARG A 85 -14.50 8.29 -2.78
C ARG A 85 -14.82 6.83 -2.42
N GLY A 86 -14.35 6.37 -1.26
CA GLY A 86 -14.82 5.12 -0.65
C GLY A 86 -16.02 5.36 0.27
N PRO A 87 -16.59 4.27 0.83
CA PRO A 87 -17.67 4.31 1.82
C PRO A 87 -17.33 5.19 3.03
N THR A 88 -16.07 5.12 3.46
CA THR A 88 -15.52 6.02 4.47
C THR A 88 -14.41 6.85 3.82
N SER A 89 -14.56 8.18 3.85
CA SER A 89 -13.57 9.08 3.28
C SER A 89 -12.36 9.26 4.22
N SER A 90 -11.14 9.14 3.68
CA SER A 90 -9.93 9.48 4.44
C SER A 90 -9.91 10.98 4.78
N PRO A 91 -9.52 11.40 6.00
CA PRO A 91 -9.39 12.81 6.33
C PRO A 91 -8.36 13.49 5.44
N PRO A 92 -8.57 14.74 4.99
CA PRO A 92 -7.58 15.48 4.21
C PRO A 92 -6.26 15.57 4.96
N ARG A 93 -5.13 15.27 4.29
CA ARG A 93 -3.77 15.35 4.86
C ARG A 93 -3.47 14.39 6.03
N SER A 94 -4.25 13.32 6.19
CA SER A 94 -4.01 12.27 7.21
C SER A 94 -2.89 11.26 6.88
N LEU A 95 -2.16 11.43 5.76
CA LEU A 95 -1.02 10.56 5.39
C LEU A 95 -0.07 10.37 6.59
N HIS A 96 0.28 11.49 7.22
CA HIS A 96 1.25 11.54 8.32
C HIS A 96 0.74 11.08 9.68
N LEU A 97 -0.44 10.45 9.80
CA LEU A 97 -0.92 9.92 11.09
C LEU A 97 -1.10 8.40 11.07
N THR A 98 -0.72 7.75 9.97
CA THR A 98 -0.77 6.29 9.90
C THR A 98 0.49 5.69 10.51
N ALA A 99 0.35 4.59 11.25
CA ALA A 99 1.49 3.83 11.77
C ALA A 99 2.47 3.41 10.65
N ARG A 100 2.02 3.38 9.39
CA ARG A 100 2.83 3.14 8.19
C ARG A 100 3.98 4.14 8.06
N ASP A 101 3.65 5.43 8.11
CA ASP A 101 4.58 6.52 7.80
C ASP A 101 5.53 6.80 8.97
N PHE A 102 5.08 6.61 10.21
CA PHE A 102 5.91 6.80 11.40
C PHE A 102 6.79 5.59 11.75
N PHE A 103 6.27 4.38 11.64
CA PHE A 103 6.98 3.20 12.14
C PHE A 103 7.65 2.42 11.01
N VAL A 104 6.87 1.91 10.05
CA VAL A 104 7.37 0.97 9.03
C VAL A 104 8.46 1.62 8.18
N TRP A 105 8.20 2.82 7.63
CA TRP A 105 9.18 3.47 6.75
C TRP A 105 10.37 4.08 7.48
N GLY A 106 10.20 4.50 8.74
CA GLY A 106 11.31 4.95 9.58
C GLY A 106 12.29 3.80 9.84
N TRP A 107 11.78 2.70 10.41
CA TRP A 107 12.57 1.51 10.69
C TRP A 107 13.21 0.90 9.44
N ALA A 108 12.45 0.76 8.34
CA ALA A 108 12.98 0.16 7.11
C ALA A 108 14.14 0.98 6.52
N LYS A 109 14.07 2.32 6.58
CA LYS A 109 15.18 3.18 6.16
C LYS A 109 16.40 2.99 7.05
N ASP A 110 16.20 2.98 8.37
CA ASP A 110 17.29 2.80 9.32
C ASP A 110 18.01 1.46 9.09
N GLU A 111 17.28 0.37 8.86
CA GLU A 111 17.87 -0.93 8.55
C GLU A 111 18.62 -0.95 7.21
N VAL A 112 18.00 -0.42 6.14
CA VAL A 112 18.62 -0.42 4.80
C VAL A 112 19.91 0.41 4.79
N TYR A 113 19.92 1.57 5.42
CA TYR A 113 21.07 2.47 5.39
C TYR A 113 22.24 2.06 6.28
N LYS A 114 22.08 1.08 7.19
CA LYS A 114 23.21 0.49 7.95
C LYS A 114 24.31 -0.07 7.04
N THR A 115 23.95 -0.54 5.85
CA THR A 115 24.87 -1.24 4.94
C THR A 115 25.41 -0.37 3.81
N ASN A 116 25.06 0.93 3.79
CA ASN A 116 25.42 1.87 2.70
C ASN A 116 25.22 1.26 1.30
N PRO A 117 23.98 0.91 0.93
CA PRO A 117 23.69 0.18 -0.30
C PRO A 117 24.16 0.97 -1.52
N LYS A 118 25.01 0.34 -2.34
CA LYS A 118 25.64 0.97 -3.51
C LYS A 118 24.99 0.62 -4.84
N LYS A 119 24.08 -0.34 -4.84
CA LYS A 119 23.37 -0.86 -6.02
C LYS A 119 21.95 -1.24 -5.62
N LEU A 120 21.04 -1.18 -6.61
CA LEU A 120 19.71 -1.77 -6.53
C LEU A 120 19.79 -3.28 -6.76
#